data_AF-A0A7X8EJD7-F1
#
_entry.id   AF-A0A7X8EJD7-F1
#
_cell.length_a   1.000
_cell.length_b   1.000
_cell.length_c   1.000
_cell.angle_alpha   90.00
_cell.angle_beta   90.00
_cell.angle_gamma   90.00
#
_symmetry.space_group_name_H-M   'P 1'
#
loop_
_entity.id
_entity.type
_entity.pdbx_description
1 polymer ?
#
loop_
_entity_poly.entity_id
_entity_poly.type
_entity_poly.pdbx_seq_one_letter_code
_entity_poly.pdbx_strand_id
1 'polypeptide(L)' 'MLISWNMLNEALSIPASLEEAAERLTLTGCEVESIERPCALLKDVQVAVIEALEPHPEKESLFVARVRDGRGVATA' A
#
# COMPACT_ATOMS: atom_id res chain seq x y z
N MET A 1 -19.09 1.17 -4.92
CA MET A 1 -18.31 -0.09 -4.85
C MET A 1 -16.86 0.26 -5.10
N LEU A 2 -15.92 -0.27 -4.30
CA LEU A 2 -14.49 -0.01 -4.50
C LEU A 2 -13.84 -1.12 -5.32
N ILE A 3 -12.98 -0.76 -6.26
CA ILE A 3 -12.20 -1.68 -7.07
C ILE A 3 -10.80 -1.14 -7.30
N SER A 4 -9.81 -2.03 -7.35
CA SER A 4 -8.45 -1.66 -7.72
C SER A 4 -8.36 -1.36 -9.21
N TRP A 5 -7.91 -0.16 -9.55
CA TRP A 5 -7.60 0.22 -10.93
C TRP A 5 -6.60 -0.74 -11.58
N ASN A 6 -5.57 -1.15 -10.85
CA ASN A 6 -4.54 -2.05 -11.37
C ASN A 6 -5.13 -3.40 -11.76
N MET A 7 -6.00 -3.97 -10.91
CA MET A 7 -6.66 -5.26 -11.21
C MET A 7 -7.59 -5.14 -12.41
N LEU A 8 -8.36 -4.06 -12.49
CA LEU A 8 -9.28 -3.83 -13.60
C LEU A 8 -8.52 -3.66 -14.92
N ASN A 9 -7.42 -2.90 -14.90
CA ASN A 9 -6.59 -2.66 -16.08
C ASN A 9 -5.83 -3.90 -16.51
N GLU A 10 -5.38 -4.74 -15.58
CA GLU A 10 -4.74 -6.03 -15.89
C GLU A 10 -5.73 -6.99 -16.58
N ALA A 11 -6.98 -7.05 -16.11
CA ALA A 11 -7.99 -7.94 -16.65
C ALA A 11 -8.49 -7.52 -18.05
N LEU A 12 -8.59 -6.20 -18.31
CA LEU A 12 -9.26 -5.66 -19.50
C LEU A 12 -8.33 -4.92 -20.47
N SER A 13 -7.08 -4.63 -20.08
CA SER A 13 -6.12 -3.84 -20.87
C SER A 13 -6.72 -2.52 -21.37
N ILE A 14 -7.14 -1.65 -20.44
CA ILE A 14 -7.91 -0.44 -20.74
C ILE A 14 -7.01 0.60 -21.43
N PRO A 15 -7.31 1.01 -22.68
CA PRO A 15 -6.51 1.99 -23.42
C PRO A 15 -6.92 3.42 -23.05
N ALA A 16 -6.94 3.74 -21.76
CA ALA A 16 -7.28 5.07 -21.24
C ALA A 16 -6.59 5.30 -19.89
N SER A 17 -6.41 6.56 -19.53
CA SER A 17 -6.00 6.93 -18.17
C SER A 17 -7.10 6.62 -17.15
N LEU A 18 -6.74 6.57 -15.87
CA LEU A 18 -7.68 6.37 -14.76
C LEU A 18 -8.76 7.46 -14.75
N GLU A 19 -8.36 8.70 -14.98
CA GLU A 19 -9.26 9.86 -15.03
C GLU A 19 -10.28 9.76 -16.17
N GLU A 20 -9.82 9.46 -17.39
CA GLU A 20 -10.72 9.28 -18.55
C GLU A 20 -11.67 8.09 -18.38
N ALA A 21 -11.18 7.00 -17.79
CA ALA A 21 -12.01 5.83 -17.51
C ALA A 21 -13.10 6.17 -16.48
N ALA A 22 -12.77 6.91 -15.42
CA ALA A 22 -13.73 7.33 -14.40
C ALA A 22 -14.82 8.25 -14.97
N GLU A 23 -14.44 9.21 -15.83
CA GLU A 23 -15.39 10.09 -16.52
C GLU A 23 -16.34 9.29 -17.42
N ARG A 24 -15.80 8.38 -18.24
CA ARG A 24 -16.60 7.53 -19.14
C ARG A 24 -17.55 6.60 -18.38
N LEU A 25 -17.08 5.99 -17.29
CA LEU A 25 -17.92 5.16 -16.43
C LEU A 25 -19.11 5.95 -15.91
N THR A 26 -18.86 7.16 -15.40
CA THR A 26 -19.90 8.06 -14.91
C THR A 26 -20.91 8.41 -15.99
N LEU A 27 -20.46 8.78 -17.19
CA LEU A 27 -21.33 9.10 -18.33
C LEU A 27 -22.21 7.91 -18.77
N THR A 28 -21.71 6.69 -18.63
CA THR A 28 -22.45 5.46 -19.00
C THR A 28 -23.37 4.94 -17.90
N GLY A 29 -23.48 5.63 -16.76
CA GLY A 29 -24.35 5.27 -15.64
C GLY A 29 -23.68 4.51 -14.49
N CYS A 30 -22.36 4.31 -14.56
CA CYS A 30 -21.55 3.78 -13.47
C CYS A 30 -20.76 4.91 -12.81
N GLU A 31 -21.43 5.71 -11.98
CA GLU A 31 -20.84 6.88 -11.32
C GLU A 31 -19.62 6.53 -10.46
N VAL A 32 -18.55 7.31 -10.64
CA VAL A 32 -17.33 7.23 -9.83
C VAL A 32 -17.32 8.37 -8.81
N GLU A 33 -17.64 8.06 -7.56
CA GLU A 33 -17.71 9.05 -6.47
C GLU A 33 -16.34 9.54 -6.01
N SER A 34 -15.31 8.70 -6.07
CA SER A 34 -13.97 9.05 -5.62
C SER A 34 -12.88 8.22 -6.29
N ILE A 35 -11.66 8.77 -6.27
CA ILE A 35 -10.43 8.08 -6.68
C ILE A 35 -9.42 8.21 -5.55
N GLU A 36 -9.03 7.09 -4.99
CA GLU A 36 -8.00 7.02 -3.93
C GLU A 36 -6.71 6.46 -4.49
N ARG A 37 -5.58 7.04 -4.06
CA ARG A 37 -4.23 6.55 -4.36
C ARG A 37 -3.59 6.08 -3.06
N PRO A 38 -3.79 4.81 -2.68
CA PRO A 38 -3.23 4.27 -1.46
C PRO A 38 -1.70 4.46 -1.44
N CYS A 39 -1.16 4.72 -0.26
CA CYS A 39 0.28 4.78 -0.03
C CYS A 39 1.06 5.85 -0.82
N ALA A 40 0.39 6.86 -1.40
CA ALA A 40 1.06 7.90 -2.20
C ALA A 40 2.18 8.65 -1.46
N LEU A 41 2.16 8.65 -0.12
CA LEU A 41 3.15 9.31 0.74
C LEU A 41 4.26 8.37 1.26
N LEU A 42 4.18 7.06 1.00
CA LEU A 42 5.13 6.08 1.53
C LEU A 42 6.36 5.97 0.62
N LYS A 43 7.26 6.95 0.68
CA LYS A 43 8.47 6.97 -0.16
C LYS A 43 9.57 6.00 0.29
N ASP A 44 9.74 5.84 1.60
CA ASP A 44 10.88 5.13 2.19
C ASP A 44 10.45 3.93 3.07
N VAL A 45 9.25 3.39 2.82
CA VAL A 45 8.77 2.18 3.50
C VAL A 45 9.21 0.94 2.72
N GLN A 46 9.83 0.00 3.41
CA GLN A 46 10.32 -1.24 2.82
C GLN A 46 9.95 -2.46 3.67
N VAL A 47 10.00 -3.63 3.04
CA VAL A 47 9.81 -4.91 3.72
C VAL A 47 11.09 -5.29 4.44
N ALA A 48 10.96 -5.76 5.68
CA ALA A 48 12.04 -6.30 6.50
C ALA A 48 11.55 -7.54 7.26
N VAL A 49 12.49 -8.40 7.69
CA VAL A 49 12.23 -9.62 8.42
C VAL A 49 12.63 -9.43 9.88
N ILE A 50 11.76 -9.79 10.82
CA ILE A 50 12.10 -9.80 12.24
C ILE A 50 12.95 -11.04 12.54
N GLU A 51 14.17 -10.85 13.02
CA GLU A 51 15.09 -11.92 13.42
C GLU A 51 15.00 -12.25 14.91
N ALA A 52 14.69 -11.26 15.74
CA ALA A 52 14.53 -11.43 17.18
C ALA A 52 13.60 -10.37 17.75
N LEU A 53 12.94 -10.70 18.86
CA LEU A 53 12.02 -9.83 19.57
C LEU A 53 12.15 -10.06 21.08
N GLU A 54 12.49 -9.03 21.83
CA GLU A 54 12.73 -9.09 23.28
C GLU A 54 11.89 -8.04 24.03
N PRO A 55 11.40 -8.31 25.26
CA PRO A 55 10.64 -7.32 26.03
C PRO A 55 11.49 -6.08 26.34
N HIS A 56 10.88 -4.89 26.25
CA HIS A 56 11.58 -3.65 26.60
C HIS A 56 11.84 -3.58 28.12
N PRO A 57 13.08 -3.27 28.56
CA PRO A 57 13.48 -3.39 29.96
C PRO A 57 12.68 -2.49 30.92
N GLU A 58 12.24 -1.33 30.43
CA GLU A 58 11.54 -0.33 31.26
C GLU A 58 10.04 -0.17 30.94
N LYS A 59 9.53 -0.85 29.90
CA LYS A 59 8.16 -0.64 29.41
C LYS A 59 7.53 -1.96 29.02
N GLU A 60 6.62 -2.43 29.86
CA GLU A 60 5.97 -3.73 29.73
C GLU A 60 5.17 -3.91 28.43
N SER A 61 4.72 -2.81 27.81
CA SER A 61 3.94 -2.83 26.55
C SER A 61 4.78 -2.78 25.27
N LEU A 62 6.11 -2.68 25.37
CA LEU A 62 6.99 -2.53 24.21
C LEU A 62 7.94 -3.73 24.05
N PHE A 63 8.39 -3.91 22.81
CA PHE A 63 9.40 -4.89 22.44
C PHE A 63 10.53 -4.20 21.67
N VAL A 64 11.74 -4.71 21.84
CA VAL A 64 12.91 -4.38 21.02
C VAL A 64 12.99 -5.42 19.91
N ALA A 65 12.90 -4.98 18.67
CA ALA A 65 12.92 -5.85 17.49
C ALA A 65 14.26 -5.73 16.77
N ARG A 66 14.93 -6.85 16.56
CA ARG A 66 16.04 -6.92 15.60
C ARG A 66 15.48 -7.32 14.25
N VAL A 67 15.65 -6.46 13.26
CA VAL A 67 15.13 -6.64 11.91
C VAL A 67 16.26 -6.70 10.90
N ARG A 68 16.14 -7.59 9.91
CA ARG A 68 16.99 -7.61 8.72
C ARG A 68 16.22 -7.04 7.55
N ASP A 69 16.81 -6.05 6.92
CA ASP A 69 16.27 -5.40 5.74
C ASP A 69 17.16 -5.68 4.51
N GLY A 70 16.85 -5.09 3.36
CA GLY A 70 17.62 -5.30 2.13
C GLY A 70 19.05 -4.73 2.16
N ARG A 71 19.46 -4.04 3.25
CA ARG A 71 20.76 -3.37 3.40
C ARG A 71 21.58 -3.91 4.57
N GLY A 72 20.96 -4.56 5.57
CA GLY A 72 21.66 -5.12 6.72
C GLY A 72 20.73 -5.48 7.88
N VAL A 73 21.31 -5.56 9.08
CA VAL A 73 20.57 -5.80 10.33
C VAL A 73 20.50 -4.50 11.12
N ALA A 74 19.30 -4.12 11.54
CA ALA A 74 19.03 -2.97 12.41
C ALA A 74 18.26 -3.43 13.66
N THR A 75 18.48 -2.75 14.77
CA THR A 75 17.73 -2.98 16.02
C THR A 75 16.90 -1.73 16.31
N ALA A 76 15.61 -1.91 16.52
CA ALA A 76 14.63 -0.85 16.76
C ALA A 76 13.84 -1.08 18.05
#